data_AF-A0A9N8GY84-F1
#
_entry.id   AF-A0A9N8GY84-F1
#
_cell.length_a   1.000
_cell.length_b   1.000
_cell.length_c   1.000
_cell.angle_alpha   90.00
_cell.angle_beta   90.00
_cell.angle_gamma   90.00
#
_symmetry.space_group_name_H-M   'P 1'
#
loop_
_entity.id
_entity.type
_entity.pdbx_description
1 polymer ?
#
loop_
_entity_poly.entity_id
_entity_poly.type
_entity_poly.pdbx_seq_one_letter_code
_entity_poly.pdbx_strand_id
1 'polypeptide(L)'
;MKGILSWVGGKIDVVEYNRAERSAGESKFNGWKLWNLALEGITSFSTFPLRVWTYIGLFVAFASFIYGGWMMVDKLIWGNPVPGYPSLLVSILFLGGVQLIGIGVLGEYIGRIYTESKARPRYLLKKTDYIENKND
;
A
#
# COMPACT_ATOMS: atom_id res chain seq x y z
N MET A 1 -11.00 2.19 -13.65
CA MET A 1 -10.53 1.10 -12.76
C MET A 1 -11.23 -0.19 -13.17
N LYS A 2 -10.52 -1.13 -13.79
CA LYS A 2 -11.10 -2.43 -14.18
C LYS A 2 -11.34 -3.34 -12.96
N GLY A 3 -10.59 -3.17 -11.87
CA GLY A 3 -10.77 -3.94 -10.63
C GLY A 3 -12.13 -3.78 -9.93
N ILE A 4 -12.85 -2.68 -10.18
CA ILE A 4 -14.22 -2.51 -9.68
C ILE A 4 -15.20 -3.44 -10.40
N LEU A 5 -14.95 -3.74 -11.69
CA LEU A 5 -15.81 -4.62 -12.49
C LEU A 5 -15.72 -6.07 -12.00
N SER A 6 -14.56 -6.49 -11.51
CA SER A 6 -14.39 -7.81 -10.87
C SER A 6 -14.94 -7.89 -9.45
N TRP A 7 -15.13 -6.75 -8.76
CA TRP A 7 -15.60 -6.73 -7.37
C TRP A 7 -17.13 -6.89 -7.22
N VAL A 8 -17.90 -6.47 -8.22
CA VAL A 8 -19.38 -6.48 -8.19
C VAL A 8 -19.99 -7.90 -8.16
N GLY A 9 -19.22 -8.94 -8.50
CA GLY A 9 -19.62 -10.35 -8.29
C GLY A 9 -20.74 -10.89 -9.20
N GLY A 10 -21.09 -10.17 -10.28
CA GLY A 10 -22.09 -10.62 -11.24
C GLY A 10 -21.60 -11.75 -12.15
N LYS A 11 -22.52 -12.36 -12.92
CA LYS A 11 -22.16 -13.30 -14.00
C LYS A 11 -21.49 -12.52 -15.13
N ILE A 12 -20.28 -12.92 -15.50
CA ILE A 12 -19.46 -12.30 -16.54
C ILE A 12 -19.39 -13.27 -17.72
N ASP A 13 -19.58 -12.76 -18.92
CA ASP A 13 -19.34 -13.48 -20.17
C ASP A 13 -18.40 -12.66 -21.06
N VAL A 14 -17.57 -13.34 -21.85
CA VAL A 14 -16.52 -12.70 -22.67
C VAL A 14 -16.85 -12.90 -24.14
N VAL A 15 -17.16 -11.81 -24.83
CA VAL A 15 -17.40 -11.82 -26.27
C VAL A 15 -16.11 -11.40 -26.99
N GLU A 16 -15.49 -12.36 -27.66
CA GLU A 16 -14.30 -12.12 -28.46
C GLU A 16 -14.67 -11.44 -29.79
N TYR A 17 -13.87 -10.46 -30.20
CA TYR A 17 -13.98 -9.83 -31.51
C TYR A 17 -12.60 -9.47 -32.04
N ASN A 18 -12.40 -9.62 -33.35
CA ASN A 18 -11.18 -9.17 -34.00
C ASN A 18 -11.30 -7.69 -34.36
N ARG A 19 -10.35 -6.89 -33.88
CA ARG A 19 -10.27 -5.45 -34.14
C ARG A 19 -9.21 -5.19 -35.20
N ALA A 20 -9.56 -4.44 -36.25
CA ALA A 20 -8.58 -3.96 -37.21
C ALA A 20 -7.53 -3.07 -36.54
N GLU A 21 -6.31 -3.11 -37.07
CA GLU A 21 -5.18 -2.34 -36.57
C GLU A 21 -5.44 -0.83 -36.69
N ARG A 22 -4.92 -0.03 -35.75
CA ARG A 22 -5.16 1.42 -35.76
C ARG A 22 -4.46 2.06 -36.96
N SER A 23 -5.21 2.86 -37.70
CA SER A 23 -4.71 3.63 -38.85
C SER A 23 -3.86 4.85 -38.47
N ALA A 24 -4.06 5.40 -37.26
CA ALA A 24 -3.33 6.56 -36.74
C ALA A 24 -3.39 6.68 -35.21
N GLY A 25 -2.40 7.37 -34.64
CA GLY A 25 -2.30 7.73 -33.22
C GLY A 25 -1.48 6.75 -32.37
N GLU A 26 -1.00 7.22 -31.22
CA GLU A 26 -0.22 6.40 -30.29
C GLU A 26 -1.09 5.64 -29.28
N SER A 27 -0.61 4.46 -28.87
CA SER A 27 -1.26 3.69 -27.81
C SER A 27 -1.25 4.45 -26.49
N LYS A 28 -2.44 4.72 -25.94
CA LYS A 28 -2.58 5.20 -24.55
C LYS A 28 -2.25 4.12 -23.52
N PHE A 29 -2.07 2.88 -23.93
CA PHE A 29 -1.76 1.70 -23.12
C PHE A 29 -0.33 1.23 -23.41
N ASN A 30 0.66 2.01 -22.97
CA ASN A 30 2.05 1.56 -22.90
C ASN A 30 2.21 0.64 -21.68
N GLY A 31 3.11 -0.34 -21.74
CA GLY A 31 3.46 -1.22 -20.63
C GLY A 31 3.70 -0.48 -19.30
N TRP A 32 4.32 0.71 -19.33
CA TRP A 32 4.49 1.53 -18.11
C TRP A 32 3.16 2.02 -17.51
N LYS A 33 2.21 2.43 -18.36
CA LYS A 33 0.87 2.84 -17.91
C LYS A 33 0.06 1.64 -17.39
N LEU A 34 0.24 0.46 -17.97
CA LEU A 34 -0.34 -0.79 -17.46
C LEU A 34 0.21 -1.15 -16.08
N TRP A 35 1.53 -0.96 -15.87
CA TRP A 35 2.17 -1.24 -14.59
C TRP A 35 1.69 -0.31 -13.48
N ASN A 36 1.62 1.00 -13.77
CA ASN A 36 1.02 1.98 -12.84
C ASN A 36 -0.45 1.66 -12.54
N LEU A 37 -1.23 1.25 -13.54
CA LEU A 37 -2.63 0.85 -13.34
C LEU A 37 -2.77 -0.37 -12.40
N ALA A 38 -1.84 -1.33 -12.49
CA ALA A 38 -1.81 -2.50 -11.61
C ALA A 38 -1.46 -2.09 -10.16
N LEU A 39 -0.45 -1.24 -9.98
CA LEU A 39 -0.09 -0.69 -8.66
C LEU A 39 -1.26 0.06 -8.02
N GLU A 40 -1.91 0.94 -8.77
CA GLU A 40 -3.06 1.72 -8.31
C GLU A 40 -4.25 0.83 -7.91
N GLY A 41 -4.43 -0.31 -8.60
CA GLY A 41 -5.40 -1.33 -8.22
C GLY A 41 -5.06 -2.03 -6.90
N ILE A 42 -3.80 -2.43 -6.70
CA ILE A 42 -3.36 -3.10 -5.46
C ILE A 42 -3.48 -2.16 -4.25
N THR A 43 -3.10 -0.89 -4.40
CA THR A 43 -3.15 0.09 -3.30
C THR A 43 -4.57 0.56 -2.98
N SER A 44 -5.47 0.62 -3.97
CA SER A 44 -6.84 1.12 -3.77
C SER A 44 -7.81 0.06 -3.23
N PHE A 45 -7.64 -1.21 -3.59
CA PHE A 45 -8.58 -2.28 -3.25
C PHE A 45 -8.07 -3.25 -2.17
N SER A 46 -6.85 -3.05 -1.65
CA SER A 46 -6.25 -3.99 -0.70
C SER A 46 -5.51 -3.32 0.46
N THR A 47 -5.51 -4.01 1.61
CA THR A 47 -4.64 -3.76 2.79
C THR A 47 -3.25 -4.38 2.61
N PHE A 48 -2.99 -5.01 1.46
CA PHE A 48 -1.78 -5.79 1.21
C PHE A 48 -0.47 -5.01 1.42
N PRO A 49 -0.29 -3.78 0.88
CA PRO A 49 0.95 -3.02 1.08
C PRO A 49 1.26 -2.73 2.56
N LEU A 50 0.22 -2.51 3.38
CA LEU A 50 0.41 -2.35 4.82
C LEU A 50 0.88 -3.62 5.49
N ARG A 51 0.20 -4.75 5.21
CA ARG A 51 0.55 -6.02 5.85
C ARG A 51 2.01 -6.37 5.58
N VAL A 52 2.49 -6.12 4.36
CA VAL A 52 3.90 -6.29 3.99
C VAL A 52 4.81 -5.45 4.90
N TRP A 53 4.52 -4.16 5.09
CA TRP A 53 5.31 -3.31 5.99
C TRP A 53 5.25 -3.72 7.46
N THR A 54 4.11 -4.24 7.92
CA THR A 54 4.00 -4.80 9.27
C THR A 54 4.91 -6.02 9.45
N TYR A 55 4.95 -6.93 8.47
CA TYR A 55 5.84 -8.10 8.50
C TYR A 55 7.32 -7.70 8.43
N ILE A 56 7.67 -6.70 7.61
CA ILE A 56 9.04 -6.17 7.54
C ILE A 56 9.45 -5.56 8.88
N GLY A 57 8.59 -4.75 9.51
CA GLY A 57 8.85 -4.18 10.82
C GLY A 57 9.05 -5.24 11.90
N LEU A 58 8.22 -6.29 11.88
CA LEU A 58 8.32 -7.41 12.82
C LEU A 58 9.61 -8.21 12.62
N PHE A 59 10.01 -8.45 11.37
CA PHE A 59 11.28 -9.10 11.04
C PHE A 59 12.49 -8.28 11.55
N VAL A 60 12.50 -6.96 11.32
CA VAL A 60 13.59 -6.08 11.79
C VAL A 60 13.64 -6.03 13.31
N ALA A 61 12.50 -5.97 13.99
CA ALA A 61 12.44 -6.03 15.45
C ALA A 61 12.98 -7.37 15.98
N PHE A 62 12.62 -8.49 15.35
CA PHE A 62 13.11 -9.82 15.73
C PHE A 62 14.61 -9.96 15.51
N ALA A 63 15.14 -9.49 14.37
CA ALA A 63 16.57 -9.49 14.09
C ALA A 63 17.35 -8.63 15.11
N SER A 64 16.81 -7.48 15.49
CA SER A 64 17.39 -6.61 16.52
C SER A 64 17.42 -7.28 17.89
N PHE A 65 16.38 -8.05 18.22
CA PHE A 65 16.32 -8.82 19.46
C PHE A 65 17.35 -9.94 19.50
N ILE A 66 17.53 -10.68 18.40
CA ILE A 66 18.57 -11.72 18.28
C ILE A 66 19.96 -11.10 18.44
N TYR A 67 20.24 -10.02 17.72
CA TYR A 67 21.52 -9.34 17.78
C TYR A 67 21.82 -8.81 19.19
N GLY A 68 20.80 -8.28 19.87
CA GLY A 68 20.91 -7.85 21.25
C GLY A 68 21.13 -8.99 22.24
N GLY A 69 20.44 -10.12 22.05
CA GLY A 69 20.67 -11.33 22.83
C GLY A 69 22.09 -11.85 22.68
N TRP A 70 22.62 -11.88 21.45
CA TRP A 70 24.00 -12.29 21.19
C TRP A 70 25.02 -11.39 21.89
N MET A 71 24.87 -10.06 21.79
CA MET A 71 25.72 -9.11 22.53
C MET A 71 25.63 -9.27 24.05
N MET A 72 24.46 -9.62 24.59
CA MET A 72 24.28 -9.84 26.02
C MET A 72 25.06 -11.06 26.51
N VAL A 73 25.02 -12.15 25.74
CA VAL A 73 25.78 -13.38 26.01
C VAL A 73 27.29 -13.13 25.87
N ASP A 74 27.71 -12.46 24.80
CA ASP A 74 29.11 -12.10 24.56
C ASP A 74 29.71 -11.29 25.73
N LYS A 75 28.96 -10.29 26.22
CA LYS A 75 29.31 -9.49 27.40
C LYS A 75 29.44 -10.33 28.67
N LEU A 76 28.61 -11.36 28.84
CA LEU A 76 28.59 -12.20 30.04
C LEU A 76 29.79 -13.16 30.08
N ILE A 77 30.29 -13.59 28.92
CA ILE A 77 31.35 -14.60 28.79
C ILE A 77 32.74 -13.96 28.69
N TRP A 78 32.94 -12.95 27.84
CA TRP A 78 34.26 -12.39 27.54
C TRP A 78 34.60 -11.12 28.32
N GLY A 79 33.62 -10.48 28.97
CA GLY A 79 33.82 -9.18 29.59
C GLY A 79 33.99 -8.06 28.55
N ASN A 80 33.59 -6.83 28.90
CA ASN A 80 33.38 -5.77 27.91
C ASN A 80 34.56 -4.78 27.82
N PRO A 81 35.10 -4.47 26.63
CA PRO A 81 36.06 -3.38 26.45
C PRO A 81 35.43 -1.97 26.55
N VAL A 82 34.10 -1.81 26.38
CA VAL A 82 33.40 -0.51 26.51
C VAL A 82 32.01 -0.67 27.18
N PRO A 83 31.88 -0.41 28.50
CA PRO A 83 30.63 -0.58 29.22
C PRO A 83 29.49 0.31 28.67
N GLY A 84 28.28 -0.24 28.58
CA GLY A 84 27.05 0.50 28.24
C GLY A 84 26.67 0.54 26.76
N TYR A 85 27.64 0.44 25.82
CA TYR A 85 27.38 0.44 24.37
C TYR A 85 26.42 -0.67 23.90
N PRO A 86 26.54 -1.94 24.36
CA PRO A 86 25.63 -3.01 23.96
C PRO A 86 24.17 -2.75 24.32
N SER A 87 23.92 -2.35 25.57
CA SER A 87 22.57 -2.07 26.06
C SER A 87 21.93 -0.86 25.38
N LEU A 88 22.73 0.16 25.05
CA LEU A 88 22.28 1.35 24.33
C LEU A 88 21.82 1.02 22.92
N LEU A 89 22.64 0.29 22.17
CA LEU A 89 22.37 -0.06 20.78
C LEU A 89 21.12 -0.92 20.65
N VAL A 90 20.96 -1.91 21.53
CA VAL A 90 19.78 -2.80 21.58
C VAL A 90 18.51 -2.02 21.93
N SER A 91 18.58 -1.12 22.92
CA SER A 91 17.42 -0.32 23.32
C SER A 91 16.95 0.61 22.21
N ILE A 92 17.87 1.26 21.49
CA ILE A 92 17.57 2.15 20.37
C ILE A 92 16.96 1.37 19.21
N LEU A 93 17.55 0.23 18.83
CA LEU A 93 17.03 -0.60 17.74
C LEU A 93 15.66 -1.21 18.08
N PHE A 94 15.46 -1.66 19.31
CA PHE A 94 14.18 -2.20 19.78
C PHE A 94 13.07 -1.12 19.76
N LEU A 95 13.33 0.04 20.35
CA LEU A 95 12.40 1.17 20.32
C LEU A 95 12.12 1.64 18.88
N GLY A 96 13.16 1.72 18.05
CA GLY A 96 13.02 2.07 16.63
C GLY A 96 12.16 1.06 15.85
N GLY A 97 12.35 -0.24 16.07
CA GLY A 97 11.54 -1.29 15.47
C GLY A 97 10.06 -1.21 15.87
N VAL A 98 9.79 -1.05 17.17
CA VAL A 98 8.41 -0.90 17.69
C VAL A 98 7.75 0.36 17.15
N GLN A 99 8.48 1.47 17.08
CA GLN A 99 7.98 2.74 16.53
C GLN A 99 7.64 2.63 15.04
N LEU A 100 8.50 1.98 14.25
CA LEU A 100 8.25 1.77 12.82
C LEU A 100 7.00 0.90 12.58
N ILE A 101 6.77 -0.13 13.40
CA ILE A 101 5.52 -0.91 13.37
C ILE A 101 4.32 0.00 13.66
N GLY A 102 4.39 0.81 14.72
CA GLY A 102 3.30 1.72 15.09
C GLY A 102 2.96 2.75 14.01
N ILE A 103 3.99 3.39 13.43
CA ILE A 103 3.82 4.35 12.33
C ILE A 103 3.27 3.67 11.07
N GLY A 104 3.71 2.46 10.77
CA GLY A 104 3.20 1.66 9.66
C GLY A 104 1.68 1.44 9.78
N VAL A 105 1.22 0.95 10.94
CA VAL A 105 -0.21 0.74 11.22
C VAL A 105 -0.99 2.05 11.12
N LEU A 106 -0.52 3.12 11.75
CA LEU A 106 -1.19 4.43 11.71
C LEU A 106 -1.31 4.98 10.28
N GLY A 107 -0.27 4.82 9.46
CA GLY A 107 -0.25 5.31 8.08
C GLY A 107 -1.34 4.70 7.20
N GLU A 108 -1.65 3.41 7.34
CA GLU A 108 -2.77 2.81 6.60
C GLU A 108 -4.12 3.35 7.07
N TYR A 109 -4.36 3.40 8.39
CA TYR A 109 -5.64 3.89 8.90
C TYR A 109 -5.87 5.34 8.48
N ILE A 110 -4.84 6.18 8.54
CA ILE A 110 -4.90 7.58 8.06
C ILE A 110 -5.17 7.63 6.56
N GLY A 111 -4.53 6.77 5.75
CA GLY A 111 -4.79 6.70 4.31
C GLY A 111 -6.23 6.35 3.98
N ARG A 112 -6.82 5.39 4.69
CA ARG A 112 -8.25 5.02 4.53
C ARG A 112 -9.16 6.18 4.91
N ILE A 113 -8.90 6.80 6.07
CA ILE A 113 -9.69 7.94 6.56
C ILE A 113 -9.58 9.14 5.60
N TYR A 114 -8.40 9.45 5.08
CA TYR A 114 -8.21 10.53 4.10
C TYR A 114 -9.04 10.30 2.83
N THR A 115 -9.09 9.05 2.36
CA THR A 115 -9.83 8.72 1.13
C THR A 115 -11.34 8.87 1.33
N GLU A 116 -11.85 8.47 2.50
CA GLU A 116 -13.27 8.56 2.84
C GLU A 116 -13.70 10.01 3.17
N SER A 117 -12.87 10.75 3.91
CA SER A 117 -13.15 12.12 4.36
C SER A 117 -13.03 13.18 3.26
N LYS A 118 -12.37 12.86 2.14
CA LYS A 118 -12.15 13.82 1.05
C LYS A 118 -13.46 14.33 0.43
N ALA A 119 -14.58 13.62 0.66
CA ALA A 119 -15.93 13.94 0.16
C ALA A 119 -15.94 14.39 -1.30
N ARG A 120 -14.97 13.89 -2.09
CA ARG A 120 -14.67 14.47 -3.40
C ARG A 120 -15.71 13.94 -4.36
N PRO A 121 -16.56 14.80 -4.96
CA PRO A 121 -17.53 14.34 -5.93
C PRO A 121 -16.78 13.68 -7.09
N ARG A 122 -17.24 12.49 -7.49
CA ARG A 122 -16.56 11.67 -8.52
C ARG A 122 -16.45 12.40 -9.85
N TYR A 123 -17.33 13.37 -10.09
CA TYR A 123 -17.32 14.24 -11.27
C TYR A 123 -17.97 15.59 -10.93
N LEU A 124 -17.66 16.59 -11.75
CA LEU A 124 -18.32 17.90 -11.74
C LEU A 124 -18.99 18.09 -13.10
N LEU A 125 -20.27 18.44 -13.11
CA LEU A 125 -21.02 18.74 -14.35
C LEU A 125 -20.73 20.19 -14.76
N LYS A 126 -20.28 20.40 -16.00
CA LYS A 126 -19.99 21.74 -16.54
C LYS A 126 -21.23 22.40 -17.17
N LYS A 127 -22.15 21.60 -17.70
CA LYS A 127 -23.42 22.05 -18.27
C LYS A 127 -24.39 20.87 -18.20
N THR A 128 -25.57 21.09 -17.65
CA THR A 128 -26.65 20.11 -17.66
C THR A 128 -27.69 20.60 -18.66
N ASP A 129 -27.70 20.02 -19.85
CA ASP A 129 -28.83 20.18 -20.76
C ASP A 129 -29.89 19.19 -20.27
N TYR A 130 -30.71 19.63 -19.30
CA TYR A 130 -31.87 18.87 -18.88
C TYR A 130 -32.79 18.74 -20.10
N ILE A 131 -32.98 17.52 -20.60
CA ILE A 131 -34.16 17.23 -21.42
C ILE A 131 -35.31 17.17 -20.42
N GLU A 132 -35.94 18.32 -20.21
CA GLU A 132 -37.20 18.41 -19.49
C GLU A 132 -38.20 17.56 -20.29
N ASN A 133 -38.52 16.37 -19.77
CA ASN A 133 -39.48 15.49 -20.40
C ASN A 133 -40.86 16.11 -20.14
N LYS A 134 -41.27 16.97 -21.07
CA LYS A 134 -42.54 17.69 -21.03
C LYS A 134 -43.66 16.71 -21.41
N ASN A 135 -44.04 15.87 -20.48
CA ASN A 135 -45.27 15.07 -20.50
C ASN A 135 -45.81 14.99 -19.08
N ASP A 136 -46.50 16.05 -18.68
CA ASP A 136 -47.78 16.03 -17.95
C ASP A 136 -48.48 17.39 -18.18
#